data_AF-A0A370E074-F1
#
_entry.id   AF-A0A370E074-F1
#
_cell.length_a   1.000
_cell.length_b   1.000
_cell.length_c   1.000
_cell.angle_alpha   90.00
_cell.angle_beta   90.00
_cell.angle_gamma   90.00
#
_symmetry.space_group_name_H-M   'P 1'
#
loop_
_entity.id
_entity.type
_entity.pdbx_description
1 polymer ?
#
loop_
_entity_poly.entity_id
_entity_poly.type
_entity_poly.pdbx_seq_one_letter_code
_entity_poly.pdbx_strand_id
1 'polypeptide(L)'
;MNLCARNHGSNTAKDCWGGVYYAIKFLSLDQLTTFEGYDCQAINAWREILQLYNLAEQQNQQHDLVDDRDQAVPKNASVAHQLKRLLLLALLDPCHLKAGEARLCYGFLNQFAGKARFEELKSEADPAGRYIIDMLGEVPPRLFDPDTSGTLASPRFRLLNINPVSKRLHQSLRKIELRGEAPPMGLQHLSSEDAAGTLRDMLKSWHIRLERNSKRQDTYGQVTVAIGISSIHHFLGIATPAASRPDEEEGESVTLASGNLGGGFKPRHQRFTCKLTNCSKTSVAIHLPLQSSSLKLVGQLVLITEKHPDQPDSLKIGEVRRALKRGSDMLELGVQFLKGHVMPVTLNPIGGSGGDLRTQPCLYVDRGVPKKNTLLSTKGQLKTGREYLVAEQIPAPVIVPTEQASSSPYYERLKVRYK
;
A
#
# COMPACT_ATOMS: atom_id res chain seq x y z
N MET A 1 -4.72 -40.33 -58.34
CA MET A 1 -3.78 -40.09 -57.22
C MET A 1 -3.64 -38.60 -57.02
N ASN A 2 -4.45 -38.01 -56.14
CA ASN A 2 -4.26 -36.66 -55.58
C ASN A 2 -5.35 -36.45 -54.55
N LEU A 3 -5.04 -36.71 -53.28
CA LEU A 3 -5.86 -36.36 -52.12
C LEU A 3 -4.99 -36.52 -50.87
N CYS A 4 -4.43 -35.40 -50.41
CA CYS A 4 -4.33 -35.01 -48.99
C CYS A 4 -3.28 -33.90 -48.82
N ALA A 5 -3.68 -32.67 -49.13
CA ALA A 5 -3.16 -31.48 -48.47
C ALA A 5 -4.36 -30.80 -47.82
N ARG A 6 -4.72 -31.22 -46.60
CA ARG A 6 -5.75 -30.58 -45.78
C ARG A 6 -5.08 -29.80 -44.66
N ASN A 7 -5.36 -28.50 -44.66
CA ASN A 7 -5.09 -27.49 -43.64
C ASN A 7 -5.17 -28.01 -42.18
N HIS A 8 -4.02 -28.31 -41.57
CA HIS A 8 -3.88 -28.54 -40.12
C HIS A 8 -2.96 -27.53 -39.41
N GLY A 9 -2.49 -26.49 -40.11
CA GLY A 9 -1.52 -25.53 -39.56
C GLY A 9 -2.08 -24.34 -38.80
N SER A 10 -3.37 -23.98 -38.93
CA SER A 10 -3.86 -22.69 -38.43
C SER A 10 -4.46 -22.70 -37.02
N ASN A 11 -4.90 -23.85 -36.49
CA ASN A 11 -5.46 -23.94 -35.14
C ASN A 11 -4.39 -24.19 -34.08
N THR A 12 -3.44 -25.08 -34.35
CA THR A 12 -2.36 -25.43 -33.40
C THR A 12 -1.46 -24.24 -33.04
N ALA A 13 -1.19 -23.36 -34.00
CA ALA A 13 -0.43 -22.13 -33.74
C ALA A 13 -1.19 -21.15 -32.84
N LYS A 14 -2.50 -20.98 -33.05
CA LYS A 14 -3.35 -20.14 -32.19
C LYS A 14 -3.49 -20.71 -30.77
N ASP A 15 -3.62 -22.03 -30.66
CA ASP A 15 -3.69 -22.74 -29.38
C ASP A 15 -2.37 -22.59 -28.58
N CYS A 16 -1.22 -22.57 -29.27
CA CYS A 16 0.09 -22.37 -28.65
C CYS A 16 0.24 -20.97 -28.01
N TRP A 17 -0.20 -19.91 -28.68
CA TRP A 17 -0.12 -18.54 -28.15
C TRP A 17 -1.13 -18.26 -27.04
N GLY A 18 -2.28 -18.94 -27.05
CA GLY A 18 -3.17 -19.01 -25.89
C GLY A 18 -2.44 -19.52 -24.65
N GLY A 19 -1.64 -20.58 -24.80
CA GLY A 19 -0.78 -21.11 -23.73
C GLY A 19 0.22 -20.08 -23.18
N VAL A 20 0.93 -19.36 -24.07
CA VAL A 20 1.86 -18.29 -23.67
C VAL A 20 1.16 -17.17 -22.90
N TYR A 21 -0.02 -16.74 -23.37
CA TYR A 21 -0.84 -15.75 -22.68
C TYR A 21 -1.22 -16.20 -21.27
N TYR A 22 -1.73 -17.44 -21.12
CA TYR A 22 -2.12 -17.95 -19.80
C TYR A 22 -0.93 -18.14 -18.87
N ALA A 23 0.22 -18.59 -19.37
CA ALA A 23 1.44 -18.67 -18.59
C ALA A 23 1.84 -17.29 -18.03
N ILE A 24 1.88 -16.26 -18.87
CA ILE A 24 2.16 -14.88 -18.42
C ILE A 24 1.09 -14.38 -17.44
N LYS A 25 -0.20 -14.66 -17.69
CA LYS A 25 -1.29 -14.27 -16.79
C LYS A 25 -1.11 -14.88 -15.40
N PHE A 26 -0.84 -16.18 -15.30
CA PHE A 26 -0.69 -16.86 -14.02
C PHE A 26 0.61 -16.48 -13.29
N LEU A 27 1.72 -16.34 -14.01
CA LEU A 27 2.96 -15.81 -13.44
C LEU A 27 2.78 -14.36 -12.93
N SER A 28 2.00 -13.53 -13.64
CA SER A 28 1.68 -12.17 -13.17
C SER A 28 0.82 -12.18 -11.91
N LEU A 29 -0.10 -13.14 -11.77
CA LEU A 29 -0.91 -13.31 -10.56
C LEU A 29 -0.10 -13.84 -9.37
N ASP A 30 0.87 -14.72 -9.62
CA ASP A 30 1.83 -15.17 -8.62
C ASP A 30 2.71 -14.01 -8.12
N GLN A 31 3.24 -13.21 -9.05
CA GLN A 31 4.00 -12.00 -8.72
C GLN A 31 3.14 -10.98 -7.94
N LEU A 32 1.86 -10.84 -8.27
CA LEU A 32 0.93 -10.02 -7.49
C LEU A 32 0.77 -10.53 -6.05
N THR A 33 0.63 -11.84 -5.86
CA THR A 33 0.53 -12.45 -4.52
C THR A 33 1.80 -12.21 -3.71
N THR A 34 2.95 -12.28 -4.37
CA THR A 34 4.26 -11.97 -3.80
C THR A 34 4.35 -10.50 -3.35
N PHE A 35 3.91 -9.56 -4.20
CA PHE A 35 3.79 -8.15 -3.83
C PHE A 35 2.84 -7.90 -2.66
N GLU A 36 1.72 -8.61 -2.63
CA GLU A 36 0.76 -8.56 -1.52
C GLU A 36 1.31 -9.07 -0.19
N GLY A 37 2.39 -9.87 -0.23
CA GLY A 37 3.17 -10.33 0.91
C GLY A 37 4.44 -9.51 1.18
N TYR A 38 4.62 -8.38 0.49
CA TYR A 38 5.78 -7.49 0.59
C TYR A 38 7.13 -8.11 0.23
N ASP A 39 7.13 -9.18 -0.57
CA ASP A 39 8.34 -9.79 -1.10
C ASP A 39 8.73 -9.17 -2.45
N CYS A 40 9.02 -7.87 -2.43
CA CYS A 40 9.32 -7.12 -3.66
C CYS A 40 10.67 -7.48 -4.31
N GLN A 41 11.42 -8.41 -3.71
CA GLN A 41 12.72 -8.88 -4.21
C GLN A 41 12.66 -10.23 -4.91
N ALA A 42 11.50 -10.90 -4.97
CA ALA A 42 11.37 -12.10 -5.76
C ALA A 42 11.45 -11.77 -7.27
N ILE A 43 12.47 -12.30 -7.94
CA ILE A 43 12.76 -12.06 -9.37
C ILE A 43 12.31 -13.25 -10.24
N ASN A 44 11.97 -14.39 -9.66
CA ASN A 44 11.83 -15.65 -10.40
C ASN A 44 10.77 -15.57 -11.51
N ALA A 45 9.57 -15.06 -11.21
CA ALA A 45 8.51 -14.92 -12.21
C ALA A 45 8.85 -13.86 -13.29
N TRP A 46 9.65 -12.83 -12.96
CA TRP A 46 9.99 -11.77 -13.90
C TRP A 46 10.75 -12.26 -15.12
N ARG A 47 11.75 -13.12 -14.90
CA ARG A 47 12.59 -13.66 -15.99
C ARG A 47 11.75 -14.48 -16.95
N GLU A 48 10.90 -15.36 -16.43
CA GLU A 48 10.03 -16.21 -17.23
C GLU A 48 8.99 -15.40 -18.01
N ILE A 49 8.34 -14.43 -17.36
CA ILE A 49 7.34 -13.55 -18.01
C ILE A 49 7.98 -12.79 -19.18
N LEU A 50 9.17 -12.22 -18.99
CA LEU A 50 9.85 -11.44 -20.02
C LEU A 50 10.38 -12.32 -21.15
N GLN A 51 10.87 -13.53 -20.85
CA GLN A 51 11.25 -14.51 -21.88
C GLN A 51 10.05 -14.91 -22.75
N LEU A 52 8.91 -15.22 -22.14
CA LEU A 52 7.67 -15.56 -22.84
C LEU A 52 7.15 -14.37 -23.68
N TYR A 53 7.24 -13.15 -23.16
CA TYR A 53 6.90 -11.95 -23.92
C TYR A 53 7.83 -11.76 -25.12
N ASN A 54 9.15 -11.89 -24.94
CA ASN A 54 10.12 -11.76 -26.02
C ASN A 54 9.89 -12.80 -27.11
N LEU A 55 9.54 -14.04 -26.74
CA LEU A 55 9.16 -15.09 -27.68
C LEU A 55 7.92 -14.69 -28.50
N ALA A 56 6.87 -14.20 -27.84
CA ALA A 56 5.66 -13.73 -28.51
C ALA A 56 5.96 -12.54 -29.44
N GLU A 57 6.83 -11.63 -29.03
CA GLU A 57 7.21 -10.46 -29.82
C GLU A 57 8.03 -10.83 -31.06
N GLN A 58 8.99 -11.76 -30.93
CA GLN A 58 9.79 -12.27 -32.07
C GLN A 58 8.91 -12.90 -33.16
N GLN A 59 7.76 -13.45 -32.78
CA GLN A 59 6.79 -14.05 -33.69
C GLN A 59 5.68 -13.09 -34.13
N ASN A 60 5.73 -11.82 -33.68
CA ASN A 60 4.69 -10.80 -33.91
C ASN A 60 3.30 -11.18 -33.37
N GLN A 61 3.24 -11.95 -32.28
CA GLN A 61 2.01 -12.48 -31.68
C GLN A 61 1.65 -11.78 -30.35
N GLN A 62 2.47 -10.83 -29.90
CA GLN A 62 2.30 -10.14 -28.63
C GLN A 62 0.99 -9.34 -28.52
N HIS A 63 0.38 -8.99 -29.66
CA HIS A 63 -0.86 -8.21 -29.75
C HIS A 63 -2.10 -9.04 -30.06
N ASP A 64 -1.94 -10.33 -30.34
CA ASP A 64 -3.05 -11.21 -30.68
C ASP A 64 -3.96 -11.39 -29.48
N LEU A 65 -5.27 -11.42 -29.76
CA LEU A 65 -6.31 -11.53 -28.74
C LEU A 65 -6.57 -13.00 -28.44
N VAL A 66 -6.65 -13.32 -27.15
CA VAL A 66 -7.02 -14.63 -26.63
C VAL A 66 -8.44 -14.57 -26.08
N ASP A 67 -9.23 -15.63 -26.31
CA ASP A 67 -10.56 -15.76 -25.71
C ASP A 67 -10.44 -16.12 -24.23
N ASP A 68 -10.29 -15.11 -23.37
CA ASP A 68 -10.19 -15.25 -21.92
C ASP A 68 -11.47 -14.75 -21.24
N ARG A 69 -12.32 -15.69 -20.82
CA ARG A 69 -13.60 -15.39 -20.15
C ARG A 69 -13.43 -14.71 -18.80
N ASP A 70 -12.29 -14.90 -18.14
CA ASP A 70 -12.01 -14.27 -16.84
C ASP A 70 -11.45 -12.85 -17.01
N GLN A 71 -11.14 -12.43 -18.25
CA GLN A 71 -10.66 -11.08 -18.51
C GLN A 71 -11.84 -10.12 -18.55
N ALA A 72 -11.93 -9.24 -17.54
CA ALA A 72 -13.01 -8.25 -17.40
C ALA A 72 -13.18 -7.34 -18.64
N VAL A 73 -12.13 -7.18 -19.45
CA VAL A 73 -12.16 -6.43 -20.71
C VAL A 73 -11.56 -7.31 -21.81
N PRO A 74 -12.36 -8.10 -22.57
CA PRO A 74 -11.85 -9.12 -23.49
C PRO A 74 -10.85 -8.61 -24.54
N LYS A 75 -11.05 -7.40 -25.06
CA LYS A 75 -10.10 -6.73 -26.00
C LYS A 75 -8.71 -6.45 -25.41
N ASN A 76 -8.53 -6.66 -24.11
CA ASN A 76 -7.27 -6.51 -23.40
C ASN A 76 -6.63 -7.87 -23.06
N ALA A 77 -7.19 -8.99 -23.56
CA ALA A 77 -6.62 -10.32 -23.40
C ALA A 77 -5.49 -10.55 -24.43
N SER A 78 -4.35 -9.88 -24.25
CA SER A 78 -3.14 -10.10 -25.05
C SER A 78 -1.89 -10.15 -24.19
N VAL A 79 -0.84 -10.81 -24.69
CA VAL A 79 0.46 -10.95 -24.02
C VAL A 79 1.05 -9.59 -23.67
N ALA A 80 1.06 -8.65 -24.62
CA ALA A 80 1.57 -7.30 -24.40
C ALA A 80 0.79 -6.53 -23.34
N HIS A 81 -0.53 -6.72 -23.25
CA HIS A 81 -1.33 -6.05 -22.23
C HIS A 81 -1.01 -6.58 -20.83
N GLN A 82 -0.90 -7.91 -20.66
CA GLN A 82 -0.58 -8.51 -19.35
C GLN A 82 0.79 -8.05 -18.83
N LEU A 83 1.83 -8.10 -19.68
CA LEU A 83 3.16 -7.62 -19.27
C LEU A 83 3.12 -6.15 -18.84
N LYS A 84 2.53 -5.27 -19.68
CA LYS A 84 2.45 -3.83 -19.36
C LYS A 84 1.69 -3.57 -18.08
N ARG A 85 0.64 -4.35 -17.80
CA ARG A 85 -0.16 -4.24 -16.58
C ARG A 85 0.67 -4.58 -15.34
N LEU A 86 1.45 -5.66 -15.40
CA LEU A 86 2.34 -6.05 -14.32
C LEU A 86 3.48 -5.02 -14.13
N LEU A 87 4.09 -4.54 -15.21
CA LEU A 87 5.13 -3.50 -15.14
C LEU A 87 4.59 -2.23 -14.48
N LEU A 88 3.42 -1.75 -14.89
CA LEU A 88 2.79 -0.55 -14.29
C LEU A 88 2.53 -0.73 -12.79
N LEU A 89 2.16 -1.94 -12.35
CA LEU A 89 2.01 -2.26 -10.93
C LEU A 89 3.36 -2.24 -10.21
N ALA A 90 4.40 -2.84 -10.79
CA ALA A 90 5.75 -2.85 -10.22
C ALA A 90 6.31 -1.42 -10.02
N LEU A 91 5.97 -0.51 -10.94
CA LEU A 91 6.34 0.90 -10.86
C LEU A 91 5.61 1.67 -9.74
N LEU A 92 4.60 1.09 -9.10
CA LEU A 92 3.95 1.70 -7.93
C LEU A 92 4.71 1.45 -6.62
N ASP A 93 5.85 0.75 -6.68
CA ASP A 93 6.62 0.31 -5.51
C ASP A 93 5.73 -0.48 -4.52
N PRO A 94 5.41 -1.76 -4.83
CA PRO A 94 4.41 -2.53 -4.10
C PRO A 94 4.66 -2.66 -2.59
N CYS A 95 5.91 -2.49 -2.15
CA CYS A 95 6.29 -2.52 -0.74
C CYS A 95 5.81 -1.29 0.06
N HIS A 96 5.29 -0.27 -0.62
CA HIS A 96 4.65 0.91 -0.03
C HIS A 96 3.12 0.88 -0.16
N LEU A 97 2.55 -0.12 -0.83
CA LEU A 97 1.10 -0.25 -0.99
C LEU A 97 0.47 -0.83 0.28
N LYS A 98 -0.66 -0.24 0.69
CA LYS A 98 -1.43 -0.70 1.84
C LYS A 98 -2.10 -2.04 1.53
N ALA A 99 -2.62 -2.70 2.56
CA ALA A 99 -3.32 -3.97 2.40
C ALA A 99 -4.44 -3.87 1.34
N GLY A 100 -4.37 -4.75 0.33
CA GLY A 100 -5.35 -4.80 -0.77
C GLY A 100 -5.12 -3.79 -1.91
N GLU A 101 -4.29 -2.75 -1.71
CA GLU A 101 -4.05 -1.73 -2.74
C GLU A 101 -3.35 -2.30 -3.98
N ALA A 102 -2.42 -3.25 -3.83
CA ALA A 102 -1.76 -3.88 -4.99
C ALA A 102 -2.77 -4.53 -5.95
N ARG A 103 -3.71 -5.31 -5.42
CA ARG A 103 -4.75 -5.98 -6.19
C ARG A 103 -5.79 -5.00 -6.74
N LEU A 104 -6.16 -3.99 -5.96
CA LEU A 104 -6.99 -2.87 -6.41
C LEU A 104 -6.38 -2.19 -7.63
N CYS A 105 -5.13 -1.75 -7.52
CA CYS A 105 -4.38 -1.09 -8.59
C CYS A 105 -4.23 -2.02 -9.80
N TYR A 106 -3.87 -3.28 -9.60
CA TYR A 106 -3.77 -4.26 -10.67
C TYR A 106 -5.11 -4.41 -11.41
N GLY A 107 -6.23 -4.54 -10.69
CA GLY A 107 -7.58 -4.59 -11.26
C GLY A 107 -7.91 -3.35 -12.09
N PHE A 108 -7.68 -2.17 -11.52
CA PHE A 108 -7.93 -0.89 -12.18
C PHE A 108 -7.09 -0.70 -13.45
N LEU A 109 -5.79 -1.04 -13.41
CA LEU A 109 -4.85 -0.91 -14.54
C LEU A 109 -5.24 -1.76 -15.74
N ASN A 110 -6.10 -2.77 -15.57
CA ASN A 110 -6.58 -3.58 -16.68
C ASN A 110 -7.22 -2.76 -17.81
N GLN A 111 -7.77 -1.58 -17.53
CA GLN A 111 -8.39 -0.73 -18.54
C GLN A 111 -7.40 0.07 -19.39
N PHE A 112 -6.20 0.33 -18.86
CA PHE A 112 -5.30 1.34 -19.40
C PHE A 112 -3.91 0.81 -19.74
N ALA A 113 -3.53 -0.37 -19.26
CA ALA A 113 -2.17 -0.90 -19.43
C ALA A 113 -1.73 -0.97 -20.91
N GLY A 114 -2.62 -1.34 -21.82
CA GLY A 114 -2.34 -1.35 -23.26
C GLY A 114 -1.95 0.01 -23.86
N LYS A 115 -2.20 1.13 -23.16
CA LYS A 115 -1.79 2.48 -23.60
C LYS A 115 -0.31 2.77 -23.32
N ALA A 116 0.34 2.03 -22.42
CA ALA A 116 1.78 2.10 -22.25
C ALA A 116 2.49 1.56 -23.50
N ARG A 117 3.65 2.12 -23.82
CA ARG A 117 4.36 1.81 -25.07
C ARG A 117 5.82 1.48 -24.77
N PHE A 118 6.32 0.43 -25.41
CA PHE A 118 7.75 0.22 -25.50
C PHE A 118 8.30 1.11 -26.62
N GLU A 119 9.38 1.79 -26.32
CA GLU A 119 10.12 2.70 -27.20
C GLU A 119 11.58 2.24 -27.25
N GLU A 120 12.25 2.53 -28.35
CA GLU A 120 13.70 2.36 -28.45
C GLU A 120 14.41 3.29 -27.47
N LEU A 121 15.55 2.85 -26.96
CA LEU A 121 16.39 3.66 -26.10
C LEU A 121 17.06 4.76 -26.95
N LYS A 122 16.58 6.00 -26.81
CA LYS A 122 17.13 7.19 -27.49
C LYS A 122 17.62 8.19 -26.45
N SER A 123 18.84 8.68 -26.62
CA SER A 123 19.51 9.60 -25.69
C SER A 123 18.76 10.93 -25.50
N GLU A 124 17.97 11.35 -26.49
CA GLU A 124 17.24 12.64 -26.50
C GLU A 124 15.81 12.54 -25.97
N ALA A 125 15.39 11.38 -25.42
CA ALA A 125 14.03 11.23 -24.92
C ALA A 125 13.81 12.04 -23.63
N ASP A 126 12.62 12.62 -23.48
CA ASP A 126 12.22 13.28 -22.23
C ASP A 126 12.14 12.25 -21.07
N PRO A 127 12.85 12.45 -19.95
CA PRO A 127 12.83 11.53 -18.81
C PRO A 127 11.46 11.37 -18.14
N ALA A 128 10.57 12.36 -18.26
CA ALA A 128 9.29 12.33 -17.57
C ALA A 128 8.40 11.15 -18.02
N GLY A 129 7.99 10.33 -17.05
CA GLY A 129 7.11 9.18 -17.30
C GLY A 129 7.72 8.09 -18.18
N ARG A 130 9.06 8.00 -18.24
CA ARG A 130 9.78 6.94 -18.95
C ARG A 130 10.64 6.12 -17.99
N TYR A 131 10.64 4.82 -18.23
CA TYR A 131 11.32 3.83 -17.41
C TYR A 131 12.13 2.88 -18.27
N ILE A 132 13.31 2.51 -17.81
CA ILE A 132 14.16 1.50 -18.43
C ILE A 132 13.73 0.13 -17.91
N ILE A 133 13.40 -0.76 -18.83
CA ILE A 133 13.07 -2.16 -18.56
C ILE A 133 14.19 -3.03 -19.10
N ASP A 134 14.76 -3.88 -18.25
CA ASP A 134 15.65 -4.97 -18.67
C ASP A 134 14.79 -6.13 -19.18
N MET A 135 14.82 -6.38 -20.49
CA MET A 135 14.05 -7.44 -21.14
C MET A 135 14.57 -8.84 -20.82
N LEU A 136 15.70 -8.97 -20.09
CA LEU A 136 16.14 -10.25 -19.51
C LEU A 136 15.60 -10.50 -18.08
N GLY A 137 15.01 -9.48 -17.45
CA GLY A 137 14.45 -9.59 -16.11
C GLY A 137 15.49 -9.73 -14.99
N GLU A 138 16.75 -9.34 -15.22
CA GLU A 138 17.81 -9.42 -14.21
C GLU A 138 17.88 -8.18 -13.32
N VAL A 139 17.42 -7.05 -13.84
CA VAL A 139 17.43 -5.75 -13.14
C VAL A 139 16.00 -5.20 -13.03
N PRO A 140 15.60 -4.67 -11.86
CA PRO A 140 14.27 -4.09 -11.70
C PRO A 140 14.08 -2.85 -12.60
N PRO A 141 12.82 -2.50 -12.92
CA PRO A 141 12.52 -1.25 -13.63
C PRO A 141 13.08 -0.03 -12.91
N ARG A 142 13.68 0.89 -13.66
CA ARG A 142 14.22 2.14 -13.12
C ARG A 142 13.83 3.33 -13.98
N LEU A 143 13.78 4.52 -13.38
CA LEU A 143 13.51 5.75 -14.13
C LEU A 143 14.57 5.95 -15.23
N PHE A 144 14.12 6.46 -16.38
CA PHE A 144 15.04 6.86 -17.43
C PHE A 144 15.80 8.12 -17.01
N ASP A 145 17.11 8.09 -17.23
CA ASP A 145 18.03 9.18 -16.96
C ASP A 145 18.96 9.33 -18.18
N PRO A 146 18.78 10.37 -19.01
CA PRO A 146 19.56 10.58 -20.23
C PRO A 146 21.07 10.55 -19.99
N ASP A 147 21.52 11.07 -18.84
CA ASP A 147 22.94 11.24 -18.54
C ASP A 147 23.64 9.91 -18.23
N THR A 148 22.91 8.94 -17.66
CA THR A 148 23.46 7.66 -17.21
C THR A 148 23.05 6.46 -18.07
N SER A 149 22.18 6.67 -19.06
CA SER A 149 21.59 5.57 -19.85
C SER A 149 22.23 5.34 -21.22
N GLY A 150 23.15 6.20 -21.66
CA GLY A 150 23.76 6.12 -23.00
C GLY A 150 24.58 4.86 -23.28
N THR A 151 24.96 4.10 -22.24
CA THR A 151 25.77 2.87 -22.37
C THR A 151 24.93 1.59 -22.43
N LEU A 152 23.60 1.69 -22.30
CA LEU A 152 22.73 0.51 -22.28
C LEU A 152 22.45 0.02 -23.70
N ALA A 153 22.65 -1.27 -23.94
CA ALA A 153 22.47 -1.86 -25.25
C ALA A 153 21.00 -2.26 -25.51
N SER A 154 20.47 -1.82 -26.66
CA SER A 154 19.29 -2.41 -27.30
C SER A 154 19.69 -3.77 -27.93
N PRO A 155 18.84 -4.81 -27.95
CA PRO A 155 17.43 -4.85 -27.54
C PRO A 155 17.21 -5.25 -26.07
N ARG A 156 18.29 -5.48 -25.29
CA ARG A 156 18.21 -5.90 -23.88
C ARG A 156 17.45 -4.87 -23.06
N PHE A 157 17.78 -3.59 -23.20
CA PHE A 157 17.09 -2.52 -22.48
C PHE A 157 16.12 -1.78 -23.39
N ARG A 158 14.91 -1.51 -22.89
CA ARG A 158 13.87 -0.75 -23.61
C ARG A 158 13.27 0.33 -22.74
N LEU A 159 12.74 1.37 -23.38
CA LEU A 159 12.00 2.42 -22.68
C LEU A 159 10.52 2.05 -22.61
N LEU A 160 9.94 2.07 -21.43
CA LEU A 160 8.51 2.01 -21.19
C LEU A 160 7.99 3.44 -20.96
N ASN A 161 7.21 3.95 -21.90
CA ASN A 161 6.50 5.22 -21.78
C ASN A 161 5.11 5.01 -21.16
N ILE A 162 4.90 5.60 -19.99
CA ILE A 162 3.65 5.51 -19.23
C ILE A 162 2.81 6.80 -19.28
N ASN A 163 3.26 7.83 -20.00
CA ASN A 163 2.54 9.11 -20.10
C ASN A 163 1.09 8.96 -20.62
N PRO A 164 0.81 8.11 -21.63
CA PRO A 164 -0.57 7.87 -22.06
C PRO A 164 -1.47 7.29 -20.97
N VAL A 165 -0.91 6.46 -20.06
CA VAL A 165 -1.62 5.89 -18.91
C VAL A 165 -1.85 6.96 -17.85
N SER A 166 -0.79 7.70 -17.50
CA SER A 166 -0.83 8.80 -16.52
C SER A 166 -1.88 9.86 -16.89
N LYS A 167 -1.97 10.22 -18.18
CA LYS A 167 -2.99 11.14 -18.70
C LYS A 167 -4.41 10.63 -18.42
N ARG A 168 -4.66 9.32 -18.49
CA ARG A 168 -5.97 8.74 -18.16
C ARG A 168 -6.27 8.78 -16.67
N LEU A 169 -5.29 8.53 -15.82
CA LEU A 169 -5.47 8.66 -14.36
C LEU A 169 -5.78 10.10 -13.96
N HIS A 170 -5.07 11.09 -14.53
CA HIS A 170 -5.39 12.50 -14.30
C HIS A 170 -6.81 12.86 -14.78
N GLN A 171 -7.26 12.33 -15.92
CA GLN A 171 -8.62 12.54 -16.40
C GLN A 171 -9.67 11.96 -15.44
N SER A 172 -9.47 10.72 -14.98
CA SER A 172 -10.35 10.07 -13.99
C SER A 172 -10.37 10.84 -12.67
N LEU A 173 -9.21 11.28 -12.18
CA LEU A 173 -9.10 12.06 -10.95
C LEU A 173 -9.87 13.39 -11.06
N ARG A 174 -9.67 14.14 -12.15
CA ARG A 174 -10.40 15.41 -12.39
C ARG A 174 -11.92 15.20 -12.47
N LYS A 175 -12.38 14.10 -13.05
CA LYS A 175 -13.81 13.76 -13.12
C LYS A 175 -14.41 13.57 -11.72
N ILE A 176 -13.71 12.89 -10.83
CA ILE A 176 -14.16 12.70 -9.44
C ILE A 176 -14.11 14.03 -8.68
N GLU A 177 -12.96 14.72 -8.69
CA GLU A 177 -12.72 15.89 -7.81
C GLU A 177 -13.46 17.15 -8.26
N LEU A 178 -13.56 17.41 -9.57
CA LEU A 178 -14.16 18.66 -10.08
C LEU A 178 -15.62 18.50 -10.51
N ARG A 179 -16.02 17.29 -10.93
CA ARG A 179 -17.38 17.05 -11.48
C ARG A 179 -18.24 16.19 -10.57
N GLY A 180 -17.70 15.68 -9.46
CA GLY A 180 -18.43 14.79 -8.56
C GLY A 180 -18.86 13.48 -9.22
N GLU A 181 -18.19 13.07 -10.31
CA GLU A 181 -18.50 11.80 -10.99
C GLU A 181 -18.16 10.62 -10.06
N ALA A 182 -18.93 9.54 -10.18
CA ALA A 182 -18.67 8.31 -9.44
C ALA A 182 -17.30 7.71 -9.83
N PRO A 183 -16.67 6.91 -8.93
CA PRO A 183 -15.42 6.25 -9.24
C PRO A 183 -15.47 5.42 -10.53
N PRO A 184 -14.40 5.41 -11.33
CA PRO A 184 -14.34 4.64 -12.57
C PRO A 184 -14.41 3.14 -12.30
N MET A 185 -14.71 2.36 -13.35
CA MET A 185 -14.66 0.90 -13.31
C MET A 185 -13.36 0.41 -12.64
N GLY A 186 -13.45 -0.66 -11.84
CA GLY A 186 -12.33 -1.16 -11.04
C GLY A 186 -12.11 -0.44 -9.70
N LEU A 187 -12.62 0.77 -9.52
CA LEU A 187 -12.61 1.51 -8.24
C LEU A 187 -14.02 1.80 -7.69
N GLN A 188 -15.07 1.27 -8.33
CA GLN A 188 -16.49 1.54 -8.02
C GLN A 188 -16.92 1.17 -6.59
N HIS A 189 -16.19 0.28 -5.92
CA HIS A 189 -16.47 -0.15 -4.56
C HIS A 189 -15.88 0.79 -3.50
N LEU A 190 -15.12 1.80 -3.91
CA LEU A 190 -14.55 2.81 -3.03
C LEU A 190 -15.46 4.03 -2.96
N SER A 191 -15.34 4.80 -1.88
CA SER A 191 -15.87 6.17 -1.86
C SER A 191 -15.16 7.05 -2.90
N SER A 192 -15.80 8.13 -3.34
CA SER A 192 -15.17 9.10 -4.24
C SER A 192 -13.85 9.66 -3.69
N GLU A 193 -13.78 9.88 -2.38
CA GLU A 193 -12.58 10.36 -1.70
C GLU A 193 -11.45 9.32 -1.71
N ASP A 194 -11.75 8.07 -1.38
CA ASP A 194 -10.77 6.96 -1.37
C ASP A 194 -10.29 6.65 -2.79
N ALA A 195 -11.17 6.68 -3.78
CA ALA A 195 -10.83 6.49 -5.18
C ALA A 195 -9.91 7.62 -5.69
N ALA A 196 -10.24 8.88 -5.40
CA ALA A 196 -9.37 10.02 -5.72
C ALA A 196 -8.01 9.92 -5.00
N GLY A 197 -8.01 9.50 -3.73
CA GLY A 197 -6.81 9.20 -2.95
C GLY A 197 -5.91 8.18 -3.63
N THR A 198 -6.47 7.03 -4.01
CA THR A 198 -5.76 5.95 -4.71
C THR A 198 -5.13 6.46 -6.02
N LEU A 199 -5.88 7.21 -6.83
CA LEU A 199 -5.38 7.76 -8.10
C LEU A 199 -4.25 8.77 -7.87
N ARG A 200 -4.37 9.63 -6.84
CA ARG A 200 -3.31 10.56 -6.45
C ARG A 200 -2.05 9.80 -6.03
N ASP A 201 -2.18 8.76 -5.22
CA ASP A 201 -1.04 8.00 -4.72
C ASP A 201 -0.34 7.23 -5.85
N MET A 202 -1.09 6.67 -6.81
CA MET A 202 -0.52 6.07 -8.02
C MET A 202 0.28 7.08 -8.85
N LEU A 203 -0.30 8.25 -9.13
CA LEU A 203 0.35 9.30 -9.91
C LEU A 203 1.60 9.84 -9.21
N LYS A 204 1.55 10.00 -7.89
CA LYS A 204 2.72 10.38 -7.09
C LYS A 204 3.83 9.35 -7.20
N SER A 205 3.51 8.06 -7.08
CA SER A 205 4.49 6.97 -7.15
C SER A 205 5.22 6.94 -8.50
N TRP A 206 4.52 7.27 -9.59
CA TRP A 206 5.10 7.28 -10.94
C TRP A 206 5.88 8.55 -11.32
N HIS A 207 5.62 9.69 -10.67
CA HIS A 207 6.17 10.98 -11.13
C HIS A 207 6.96 11.74 -10.08
N ILE A 208 6.75 11.46 -8.79
CA ILE A 208 7.44 12.16 -7.72
C ILE A 208 8.58 11.28 -7.22
N ARG A 209 9.81 11.76 -7.44
CA ARG A 209 10.97 11.22 -6.74
C ARG A 209 10.88 11.62 -5.27
N LEU A 210 10.63 10.66 -4.39
CA LEU A 210 10.81 10.88 -2.96
C LEU A 210 12.31 10.95 -2.67
N GLU A 211 12.87 12.14 -2.82
CA GLU A 211 14.22 12.44 -2.35
C GLU A 211 14.21 12.52 -0.81
N ARG A 212 15.27 12.01 -0.20
CA ARG A 212 15.37 11.91 1.25
C ARG A 212 15.72 13.28 1.83
N ASN A 213 14.77 13.92 2.49
CA ASN A 213 14.97 15.23 3.12
C ASN A 213 15.75 15.20 4.45
N SER A 214 16.20 14.02 4.91
CA SER A 214 17.01 13.90 6.14
C SER A 214 18.00 12.75 6.05
N LYS A 215 19.22 12.97 6.54
CA LYS A 215 20.27 11.95 6.64
C LYS A 215 19.85 10.90 7.68
N ARG A 216 19.98 9.62 7.32
CA ARG A 216 19.80 8.51 8.27
C ARG A 216 21.10 8.29 9.02
N GLN A 217 20.96 7.96 10.29
CA GLN A 217 22.04 7.41 11.10
C GLN A 217 21.76 5.92 11.23
N ASP A 218 22.77 5.11 10.93
CA ASP A 218 22.71 3.69 11.24
C ASP A 218 22.74 3.58 12.76
N THR A 219 21.64 3.09 13.31
CA THR A 219 21.43 3.01 14.74
C THR A 219 20.97 1.59 15.01
N TYR A 220 21.73 0.90 15.85
CA TYR A 220 21.46 -0.46 16.24
C TYR A 220 20.97 -0.47 17.67
N GLY A 221 19.90 -1.20 17.93
CA GLY A 221 19.27 -1.25 19.24
C GLY A 221 18.05 -2.16 19.23
N GLN A 222 17.43 -2.31 20.40
CA GLN A 222 16.16 -3.00 20.53
C GLN A 222 15.09 -1.97 20.91
N VAL A 223 13.94 -2.07 20.25
CA VAL A 223 12.77 -1.26 20.55
C VAL A 223 11.57 -2.17 20.74
N THR A 224 10.62 -1.73 21.55
CA THR A 224 9.35 -2.43 21.72
C THR A 224 8.29 -1.74 20.88
N VAL A 225 7.50 -2.52 20.13
CA VAL A 225 6.50 -1.99 19.20
C VAL A 225 5.12 -2.50 19.55
N ALA A 226 4.15 -1.61 19.69
CA ALA A 226 2.73 -1.95 19.80
C ALA A 226 2.00 -1.49 18.53
N ILE A 227 1.09 -2.32 18.01
CA ILE A 227 0.46 -2.14 16.71
C ILE A 227 -1.04 -1.85 16.88
N GLY A 228 -1.54 -0.85 16.16
CA GLY A 228 -2.96 -0.48 16.09
C GLY A 228 -3.42 0.46 17.21
N ILE A 229 -4.49 1.22 16.94
CA ILE A 229 -4.98 2.29 17.83
C ILE A 229 -5.30 1.78 19.23
N SER A 230 -5.97 0.63 19.37
CA SER A 230 -6.35 0.10 20.68
C SER A 230 -5.13 -0.21 21.55
N SER A 231 -4.09 -0.83 20.98
CA SER A 231 -2.83 -1.12 21.70
C SER A 231 -2.08 0.15 22.07
N ILE A 232 -2.03 1.13 21.16
CA ILE A 232 -1.40 2.42 21.42
C ILE A 232 -2.14 3.15 22.55
N HIS A 233 -3.47 3.20 22.49
CA HIS A 233 -4.32 3.81 23.50
C HIS A 233 -4.05 3.20 24.89
N HIS A 234 -4.08 1.87 24.98
CA HIS A 234 -3.81 1.14 26.21
C HIS A 234 -2.43 1.47 26.80
N PHE A 235 -1.36 1.36 26.00
CA PHE A 235 0.00 1.55 26.49
C PHE A 235 0.36 3.00 26.78
N LEU A 236 -0.24 3.97 26.09
CA LEU A 236 -0.14 5.37 26.48
C LEU A 236 -0.90 5.63 27.78
N GLY A 237 -2.10 5.04 27.95
CA GLY A 237 -2.90 5.17 29.17
C GLY A 237 -2.13 4.72 30.42
N ILE A 238 -1.44 3.58 30.35
CA ILE A 238 -0.59 3.09 31.46
C ILE A 238 0.61 4.01 31.70
N ALA A 239 1.23 4.53 30.65
CA ALA A 239 2.38 5.42 30.77
C ALA A 239 2.04 6.81 31.32
N THR A 240 0.75 7.17 31.38
CA THR A 240 0.28 8.46 31.90
C THR A 240 -0.40 8.22 33.27
N PRO A 241 0.23 8.54 34.41
CA PRO A 241 -0.22 8.09 35.74
C PRO A 241 -1.49 8.77 36.30
N ALA A 242 -2.40 9.28 35.45
CA ALA A 242 -3.62 9.97 35.89
C ALA A 242 -4.88 9.09 35.96
N ALA A 243 -4.82 7.80 35.61
CA ALA A 243 -5.96 6.90 35.71
C ALA A 243 -5.56 5.51 36.23
N SER A 244 -5.55 5.34 37.55
CA SER A 244 -5.46 4.03 38.21
C SER A 244 -6.73 3.21 37.97
N ARG A 245 -6.60 1.96 37.49
CA ARG A 245 -7.46 0.79 37.83
C ARG A 245 -6.82 -0.51 37.31
N PRO A 246 -7.18 -1.68 37.87
CA PRO A 246 -6.23 -2.67 38.39
C PRO A 246 -5.81 -3.74 37.38
N ASP A 247 -4.57 -4.21 37.61
CA ASP A 247 -3.91 -5.47 37.27
C ASP A 247 -4.62 -6.45 36.33
N GLU A 248 -4.01 -6.73 35.16
CA GLU A 248 -4.24 -7.98 34.42
C GLU A 248 -2.91 -8.56 33.90
N GLU A 249 -2.76 -9.87 34.13
CA GLU A 249 -1.56 -10.70 34.01
C GLU A 249 -1.03 -10.87 32.58
N GLU A 250 0.30 -10.96 32.44
CA GLU A 250 1.01 -11.29 31.21
C GLU A 250 0.77 -12.75 30.81
N GLY A 251 -0.05 -12.98 29.77
CA GLY A 251 -0.17 -14.28 29.12
C GLY A 251 0.75 -14.41 27.91
N GLU A 252 1.34 -15.60 27.71
CA GLU A 252 2.16 -16.00 26.57
C GLU A 252 1.38 -16.25 25.24
N SER A 253 2.08 -15.98 24.13
CA SER A 253 2.09 -16.61 22.80
C SER A 253 0.82 -16.80 21.92
N VAL A 254 0.94 -16.25 20.69
CA VAL A 254 0.52 -16.73 19.34
C VAL A 254 -0.89 -16.50 18.75
N THR A 255 -0.84 -16.16 17.44
CA THR A 255 -1.84 -16.07 16.35
C THR A 255 -2.88 -14.95 16.35
N LEU A 256 -2.65 -13.94 15.50
CA LEU A 256 -3.69 -13.04 15.00
C LEU A 256 -4.24 -13.61 13.69
N ALA A 257 -5.38 -14.29 13.77
CA ALA A 257 -6.19 -14.61 12.61
C ALA A 257 -6.99 -13.36 12.19
N SER A 258 -6.93 -13.04 10.90
CA SER A 258 -7.82 -12.09 10.25
C SER A 258 -9.29 -12.48 10.48
N GLY A 259 -10.11 -11.58 10.98
CA GLY A 259 -11.56 -11.78 10.97
C GLY A 259 -12.30 -10.92 11.99
N ASN A 260 -13.27 -10.14 11.50
CA ASN A 260 -14.31 -9.52 12.31
C ASN A 260 -14.94 -10.57 13.23
N LEU A 261 -14.86 -10.38 14.55
CA LEU A 261 -15.64 -11.14 15.51
C LEU A 261 -16.34 -10.18 16.48
N GLY A 262 -17.62 -10.48 16.71
CA GLY A 262 -18.59 -9.68 17.45
C GLY A 262 -18.28 -9.49 18.93
N GLY A 263 -19.22 -8.79 19.59
CA GLY A 263 -19.11 -8.34 20.98
C GLY A 263 -18.75 -9.47 21.96
N GLY A 264 -17.59 -9.34 22.61
CA GLY A 264 -17.10 -10.27 23.63
C GLY A 264 -15.58 -10.40 23.68
N PHE A 265 -14.86 -9.99 22.63
CA PHE A 265 -13.40 -10.06 22.61
C PHE A 265 -12.77 -8.88 23.38
N LYS A 266 -12.10 -9.15 24.52
CA LYS A 266 -11.13 -8.19 25.08
C LYS A 266 -9.93 -8.14 24.11
N PRO A 267 -9.57 -6.99 23.51
CA PRO A 267 -8.43 -6.91 22.62
C PRO A 267 -7.15 -7.22 23.41
N ARG A 268 -6.46 -8.31 23.07
CA ARG A 268 -5.16 -8.63 23.66
C ARG A 268 -4.13 -7.64 23.12
N HIS A 269 -3.71 -6.68 23.94
CA HIS A 269 -2.72 -5.68 23.57
C HIS A 269 -1.33 -6.30 23.58
N GLN A 270 -0.72 -6.45 22.40
CA GLN A 270 0.59 -7.10 22.25
C GLN A 270 1.70 -6.09 21.96
N ARG A 271 2.90 -6.43 22.43
CA ARG A 271 4.16 -5.73 22.19
C ARG A 271 5.14 -6.69 21.56
N PHE A 272 5.89 -6.21 20.58
CA PHE A 272 6.88 -6.98 19.85
C PHE A 272 8.26 -6.39 20.10
N THR A 273 9.24 -7.23 20.41
CA THR A 273 10.65 -6.81 20.46
C THR A 273 11.20 -6.80 19.05
N CYS A 274 11.60 -5.62 18.59
CA CYS A 274 12.10 -5.36 17.24
C CYS A 274 13.54 -4.88 17.30
N LYS A 275 14.31 -5.16 16.24
CA LYS A 275 15.64 -4.58 16.08
C LYS A 275 15.56 -3.26 15.30
N LEU A 276 16.17 -2.21 15.85
CA LEU A 276 16.36 -0.95 15.17
C LEU A 276 17.51 -1.09 14.15
N THR A 277 17.34 -0.57 12.94
CA THR A 277 18.38 -0.63 11.89
C THR A 277 18.88 0.74 11.46
N ASN A 278 17.99 1.71 11.33
CA ASN A 278 18.37 3.11 11.15
C ASN A 278 17.28 4.03 11.66
N CYS A 279 17.67 5.25 12.03
CA CYS A 279 16.74 6.28 12.42
C CYS A 279 17.08 7.64 11.78
N SER A 280 16.09 8.51 11.81
CA SER A 280 16.17 9.91 11.42
C SER A 280 15.23 10.71 12.32
N LYS A 281 15.25 12.04 12.19
CA LYS A 281 14.31 12.91 12.92
C LYS A 281 12.82 12.61 12.62
N THR A 282 12.53 12.02 11.46
CA THR A 282 11.14 11.90 10.95
C THR A 282 10.70 10.47 10.68
N SER A 283 11.62 9.51 10.75
CA SER A 283 11.34 8.11 10.40
C SER A 283 12.34 7.16 11.04
N VAL A 284 11.95 5.89 11.09
CA VAL A 284 12.76 4.80 11.62
C VAL A 284 12.56 3.54 10.79
N ALA A 285 13.61 2.74 10.64
CA ALA A 285 13.53 1.41 10.10
C ALA A 285 13.73 0.37 11.21
N ILE A 286 12.83 -0.61 11.25
CA ILE A 286 12.83 -1.66 12.26
C ILE A 286 12.66 -3.03 11.60
N HIS A 287 13.22 -4.05 12.23
CA HIS A 287 13.07 -5.45 11.89
C HIS A 287 12.09 -6.11 12.86
N LEU A 288 10.94 -6.49 12.34
CA LEU A 288 9.88 -7.22 13.05
C LEU A 288 10.00 -8.71 12.74
N PRO A 289 10.18 -9.58 13.74
CA PRO A 289 10.12 -11.03 13.55
C PRO A 289 8.71 -11.48 13.13
N LEU A 290 8.62 -12.27 12.07
CA LEU A 290 7.39 -12.88 11.59
C LEU A 290 7.16 -14.20 12.33
N GLN A 291 6.26 -14.19 13.29
CA GLN A 291 5.70 -15.42 13.86
C GLN A 291 4.55 -15.89 12.97
N SER A 292 4.91 -16.61 11.90
CA SER A 292 4.05 -17.42 11.02
C SER A 292 2.85 -16.75 10.34
N SER A 293 2.64 -15.44 10.51
CA SER A 293 1.53 -14.68 9.94
C SER A 293 2.03 -13.62 8.96
N SER A 294 1.41 -13.54 7.78
CA SER A 294 1.65 -12.48 6.79
C SER A 294 1.01 -11.18 7.27
N LEU A 295 1.67 -10.47 8.19
CA LEU A 295 1.17 -9.21 8.72
C LEU A 295 1.19 -8.15 7.62
N LYS A 296 0.00 -7.75 7.16
CA LYS A 296 -0.14 -6.57 6.31
C LYS A 296 -0.12 -5.35 7.24
N LEU A 297 0.96 -4.57 7.21
CA LEU A 297 1.15 -3.47 8.17
C LEU A 297 1.25 -2.10 7.52
N VAL A 298 1.43 -1.98 6.20
CA VAL A 298 1.53 -0.67 5.57
C VAL A 298 0.20 0.10 5.70
N GLY A 299 0.30 1.33 6.19
CA GLY A 299 -0.84 2.17 6.59
C GLY A 299 -1.34 1.93 8.02
N GLN A 300 -0.70 1.06 8.81
CA GLN A 300 -1.04 0.84 10.22
C GLN A 300 -0.29 1.84 11.13
N LEU A 301 -0.89 2.17 12.28
CA LEU A 301 -0.21 2.95 13.32
C LEU A 301 0.57 2.03 14.27
N VAL A 302 1.74 2.50 14.67
CA VAL A 302 2.60 1.82 15.65
C VAL A 302 3.09 2.78 16.72
N LEU A 303 3.12 2.33 17.95
CA LEU A 303 3.85 2.95 19.06
C LEU A 303 5.20 2.26 19.18
N ILE A 304 6.26 3.04 19.19
CA ILE A 304 7.64 2.60 19.37
C ILE A 304 8.12 3.13 20.72
N THR A 305 8.54 2.21 21.57
CA THR A 305 9.12 2.49 22.88
C THR A 305 10.60 2.14 22.83
N GLU A 306 11.44 3.15 23.02
CA GLU A 306 12.89 3.00 23.13
C GLU A 306 13.27 3.14 24.61
N LYS A 307 13.77 2.05 25.20
CA LYS A 307 14.24 2.02 26.58
C LYS A 307 15.66 2.53 26.65
N HIS A 308 15.90 3.54 27.46
CA HIS A 308 17.24 4.05 27.73
C HIS A 308 17.58 3.75 29.20
N PRO A 309 18.79 3.26 29.53
CA PRO A 309 19.14 2.92 30.91
C PRO A 309 19.04 4.11 31.86
N ASP A 310 19.43 5.30 31.40
CA ASP A 310 19.52 6.52 32.23
C ASP A 310 18.45 7.59 31.94
N GLN A 311 17.48 7.31 31.05
CA GLN A 311 16.46 8.28 30.63
C GLN A 311 15.08 7.64 30.60
N PRO A 312 14.00 8.42 30.81
CA PRO A 312 12.65 7.90 30.64
C PRO A 312 12.44 7.36 29.23
N ASP A 313 11.63 6.30 29.13
CA ASP A 313 11.29 5.65 27.87
C ASP A 313 10.85 6.68 26.82
N SER A 314 11.52 6.68 25.65
CA SER A 314 11.12 7.53 24.54
C SER A 314 9.96 6.87 23.80
N LEU A 315 8.78 7.49 23.90
CA LEU A 315 7.56 7.04 23.22
C LEU A 315 7.37 7.83 21.92
N LYS A 316 7.34 7.13 20.79
CA LYS A 316 7.11 7.74 19.46
C LYS A 316 6.04 6.96 18.73
N ILE A 317 5.10 7.67 18.11
CA ILE A 317 4.04 7.07 17.31
C ILE A 317 4.29 7.39 15.84
N GLY A 318 4.10 6.39 14.98
CA GLY A 318 4.25 6.56 13.55
C GLY A 318 3.31 5.69 12.74
N GLU A 319 3.26 5.99 11.45
CA GLU A 319 2.56 5.20 10.44
C GLU A 319 3.59 4.35 9.68
N VAL A 320 3.30 3.06 9.50
CA VAL A 320 4.10 2.19 8.63
C VAL A 320 3.91 2.63 7.18
N ARG A 321 4.96 3.12 6.54
CA ARG A 321 4.95 3.58 5.14
C ARG A 321 5.50 2.56 4.16
N ARG A 322 6.30 1.62 4.64
CA ARG A 322 6.90 0.56 3.83
C ARG A 322 7.01 -0.70 4.66
N ALA A 323 6.82 -1.84 4.01
CA ALA A 323 7.16 -3.15 4.54
C ALA A 323 7.94 -3.91 3.46
N LEU A 324 8.97 -4.64 3.85
CA LEU A 324 9.77 -5.46 2.96
C LEU A 324 10.10 -6.78 3.65
N LYS A 325 9.68 -7.88 3.05
CA LYS A 325 10.00 -9.22 3.54
C LYS A 325 11.50 -9.48 3.34
N ARG A 326 12.16 -9.99 4.38
CA ARG A 326 13.57 -10.37 4.38
C ARG A 326 13.65 -11.84 4.80
N GLY A 327 13.84 -12.73 3.85
CA GLY A 327 13.82 -14.17 4.13
C GLY A 327 12.42 -14.66 4.54
N SER A 328 12.35 -15.75 5.30
CA SER A 328 11.09 -16.39 5.70
C SER A 328 10.48 -15.83 6.98
N ASP A 329 11.28 -15.20 7.84
CA ASP A 329 10.97 -14.95 9.25
C ASP A 329 11.11 -13.49 9.66
N MET A 330 11.44 -12.58 8.74
CA MET A 330 11.66 -11.17 9.08
C MET A 330 10.93 -10.21 8.14
N LEU A 331 10.39 -9.14 8.72
CA LEU A 331 9.78 -8.03 8.00
C LEU A 331 10.49 -6.73 8.38
N GLU A 332 11.09 -6.07 7.40
CA GLU A 332 11.67 -4.75 7.54
C GLU A 332 10.58 -3.69 7.34
N LEU A 333 10.30 -2.90 8.37
CA LEU A 333 9.31 -1.82 8.33
C LEU A 333 9.98 -0.46 8.27
N GLY A 334 9.51 0.39 7.37
CA GLY A 334 9.79 1.82 7.39
C GLY A 334 8.63 2.57 8.02
N VAL A 335 8.86 3.18 9.18
CA VAL A 335 7.84 3.91 9.95
C VAL A 335 8.11 5.41 9.88
N GLN A 336 7.09 6.21 9.56
CA GLN A 336 7.16 7.66 9.57
C GLN A 336 6.46 8.20 10.82
N PHE A 337 7.17 9.00 11.63
CA PHE A 337 6.61 9.54 12.87
C PHE A 337 5.50 10.56 12.62
N LEU A 338 4.48 10.54 13.47
CA LEU A 338 3.44 11.55 13.48
C LEU A 338 4.00 12.86 14.03
N LYS A 339 3.71 13.96 13.33
CA LYS A 339 3.99 15.31 13.84
C LYS A 339 2.87 15.75 14.80
N GLY A 340 3.27 16.16 15.99
CA GLY A 340 2.39 16.65 17.05
C GLY A 340 2.54 15.85 18.36
N HIS A 341 1.96 16.36 19.43
CA HIS A 341 1.79 15.63 20.68
C HIS A 341 0.57 14.72 20.57
N VAL A 342 0.72 13.44 20.91
CA VAL A 342 -0.35 12.45 20.77
C VAL A 342 -0.81 12.00 22.15
N MET A 343 -2.12 12.01 22.37
CA MET A 343 -2.74 11.65 23.65
C MET A 343 -3.80 10.57 23.43
N PRO A 344 -3.89 9.55 24.31
CA PRO A 344 -5.01 8.63 24.32
C PRO A 344 -6.27 9.38 24.79
N VAL A 345 -7.39 9.21 24.09
CA VAL A 345 -8.69 9.75 24.48
C VAL A 345 -9.78 8.72 24.23
N THR A 346 -10.72 8.61 25.14
CA THR A 346 -11.91 7.76 25.03
C THR A 346 -13.10 8.63 24.67
N LEU A 347 -13.76 8.30 23.57
CA LEU A 347 -14.93 9.02 23.10
C LEU A 347 -16.23 8.27 23.39
N ASN A 348 -17.20 9.00 23.95
CA ASN A 348 -18.54 8.53 24.25
C ASN A 348 -19.57 9.26 23.38
N PRO A 349 -20.37 8.57 22.54
CA PRO A 349 -21.35 9.24 21.70
C PRO A 349 -22.47 9.87 22.53
N ILE A 350 -22.86 11.11 22.22
CA ILE A 350 -23.99 11.79 22.86
C ILE A 350 -25.30 11.39 22.16
N GLY A 351 -26.35 11.07 22.93
CA GLY A 351 -27.73 10.94 22.43
C GLY A 351 -28.09 9.65 21.67
N GLY A 352 -27.42 8.52 21.94
CA GLY A 352 -27.78 7.23 21.33
C GLY A 352 -28.90 6.49 22.07
N SER A 353 -30.02 6.23 21.39
CA SER A 353 -31.05 5.28 21.84
C SER A 353 -30.45 3.87 21.93
N GLY A 354 -30.62 3.21 23.09
CA GLY A 354 -30.15 1.87 23.47
C GLY A 354 -29.47 1.00 22.39
N GLY A 355 -28.14 0.83 22.52
CA GLY A 355 -27.37 -0.21 21.82
C GLY A 355 -25.95 0.21 21.40
N ASP A 356 -25.72 1.50 21.14
CA ASP A 356 -24.52 2.01 20.45
C ASP A 356 -23.53 2.76 21.39
N LEU A 357 -23.66 2.57 22.71
CA LEU A 357 -22.89 3.23 23.77
C LEU A 357 -21.49 2.62 23.98
N ARG A 358 -20.83 2.14 22.92
CA ARG A 358 -19.46 1.63 23.08
C ARG A 358 -18.49 2.81 23.17
N THR A 359 -17.80 2.90 24.30
CA THR A 359 -16.60 3.72 24.46
C THR A 359 -15.63 3.41 23.33
N GLN A 360 -15.13 4.45 22.66
CA GLN A 360 -14.24 4.28 21.51
C GLN A 360 -12.84 4.80 21.84
N PRO A 361 -11.81 3.93 21.89
CA PRO A 361 -10.43 4.37 22.07
C PRO A 361 -9.95 5.09 20.81
N CYS A 362 -9.51 6.32 20.98
CA CYS A 362 -9.01 7.18 19.91
C CYS A 362 -7.67 7.81 20.31
N LEU A 363 -6.95 8.36 19.33
CA LEU A 363 -5.74 9.15 19.60
C LEU A 363 -5.98 10.59 19.16
N TYR A 364 -5.86 11.53 20.09
CA TYR A 364 -5.86 12.94 19.80
C TYR A 364 -4.46 13.41 19.43
N VAL A 365 -4.33 14.14 18.31
CA VAL A 365 -3.05 14.66 17.83
C VAL A 365 -3.10 16.20 17.86
N ASP A 366 -2.40 16.77 18.84
CA ASP A 366 -2.20 18.21 18.97
C ASP A 366 -0.97 18.66 18.16
N ARG A 367 -1.17 19.61 17.26
CA ARG A 367 -0.11 20.19 16.43
C ARG A 367 0.27 21.60 16.86
N GLY A 368 -0.17 22.04 18.05
CA GLY A 368 0.05 23.38 18.58
C GLY A 368 -0.78 24.46 17.90
N VAL A 369 -1.66 24.08 16.95
CA VAL A 369 -2.57 24.99 16.26
C VAL A 369 -3.95 24.32 16.25
N PRO A 370 -4.96 24.85 16.96
CA PRO A 370 -6.26 24.19 17.13
C PRO A 370 -6.91 23.73 15.82
N LYS A 371 -6.82 24.54 14.75
CA LYS A 371 -7.37 24.21 13.42
C LYS A 371 -6.66 23.03 12.72
N LYS A 372 -5.49 22.63 13.19
CA LYS A 372 -4.68 21.51 12.65
C LYS A 372 -4.76 20.26 13.53
N ASN A 373 -5.51 20.32 14.64
CA ASN A 373 -5.65 19.19 15.54
C ASN A 373 -6.59 18.17 14.92
N THR A 374 -6.26 16.91 15.12
CA THR A 374 -6.94 15.80 14.46
C THR A 374 -7.11 14.65 15.42
N LEU A 375 -8.14 13.86 15.18
CA LEU A 375 -8.41 12.63 15.88
C LEU A 375 -8.09 11.44 14.97
N LEU A 376 -7.51 10.39 15.54
CA LEU A 376 -7.30 9.12 14.88
C LEU A 376 -8.21 8.08 15.53
N SER A 377 -9.07 7.45 14.73
CA SER A 377 -10.00 6.40 15.16
C SER A 377 -9.85 5.18 14.25
N THR A 378 -10.24 4.00 14.73
CA THR A 378 -10.35 2.84 13.85
C THR A 378 -11.35 3.17 12.75
N LYS A 379 -11.04 2.79 11.50
CA LYS A 379 -11.83 3.19 10.34
C LYS A 379 -13.31 2.84 10.52
N GLY A 380 -14.20 3.81 10.28
CA GLY A 380 -15.65 3.64 10.36
C GLY A 380 -16.24 3.62 11.77
N GLN A 381 -15.44 3.82 12.82
CA GLN A 381 -15.96 3.91 14.19
C GLN A 381 -16.64 5.25 14.48
N LEU A 382 -16.12 6.35 13.91
CA LEU A 382 -16.65 7.68 14.16
C LEU A 382 -17.46 8.19 12.96
N LYS A 383 -18.63 8.75 13.26
CA LYS A 383 -19.47 9.46 12.29
C LYS A 383 -19.20 10.95 12.33
N THR A 384 -18.91 11.55 11.18
CA THR A 384 -18.80 13.02 11.03
C THR A 384 -20.10 13.71 11.36
N GLY A 385 -20.02 14.86 12.04
CA GLY A 385 -21.18 15.65 12.48
C GLY A 385 -21.84 15.16 13.77
N ARG A 386 -21.52 13.94 14.25
CA ARG A 386 -21.99 13.44 15.55
C ARG A 386 -21.13 14.00 16.68
N GLU A 387 -21.76 14.22 17.84
CA GLU A 387 -21.11 14.74 19.04
C GLU A 387 -20.62 13.61 19.95
N TYR A 388 -19.43 13.79 20.52
CA TYR A 388 -18.82 12.84 21.45
C TYR A 388 -18.24 13.58 22.67
N LEU A 389 -18.40 13.00 23.85
CA LEU A 389 -17.75 13.45 25.09
C LEU A 389 -16.39 12.78 25.24
N VAL A 390 -15.38 13.54 25.66
CA VAL A 390 -14.05 13.00 26.04
C VAL A 390 -14.08 12.57 27.51
N ALA A 391 -13.86 11.29 27.77
CA ALA A 391 -14.03 10.73 29.11
C ALA A 391 -12.95 11.18 30.11
N GLU A 392 -11.74 11.48 29.65
CA GLU A 392 -10.58 11.76 30.49
C GLU A 392 -10.50 13.20 31.02
N GLN A 393 -11.40 14.10 30.61
CA GLN A 393 -11.36 15.52 31.01
C GLN A 393 -12.60 15.90 31.83
N ILE A 394 -12.42 16.81 32.80
CA ILE A 394 -13.48 17.32 33.67
C ILE A 394 -13.44 18.86 33.64
N PRO A 395 -14.50 19.56 33.16
CA PRO A 395 -15.68 18.99 32.52
C PRO A 395 -15.33 18.30 31.19
N ALA A 396 -16.06 17.24 30.84
CA ALA A 396 -15.84 16.49 29.60
C ALA A 396 -16.16 17.37 28.39
N PRO A 397 -15.17 17.80 27.59
CA PRO A 397 -15.43 18.62 26.41
C PRO A 397 -16.17 17.79 25.36
N VAL A 398 -16.99 18.50 24.56
CA VAL A 398 -17.68 17.93 23.42
C VAL A 398 -16.82 18.13 22.17
N ILE A 399 -16.54 17.02 21.48
CA ILE A 399 -15.82 17.01 20.21
C ILE A 399 -16.76 16.57 19.08
N VAL A 400 -16.66 17.26 17.95
CA VAL A 400 -17.39 16.93 16.72
C VAL A 400 -16.38 16.66 15.60
N PRO A 401 -16.26 15.43 15.09
CA PRO A 401 -15.51 15.14 13.87
C PRO A 401 -16.18 15.82 12.67
N THR A 402 -15.45 16.60 11.89
CA THR A 402 -16.04 17.43 10.83
C THR A 402 -15.74 16.94 9.42
N GLU A 403 -14.49 16.52 9.17
CA GLU A 403 -14.00 16.21 7.82
C GLU A 403 -12.91 15.15 7.92
N GLN A 404 -12.88 14.20 6.97
CA GLN A 404 -11.81 13.24 6.86
C GLN A 404 -10.57 13.93 6.25
N ALA A 405 -9.46 13.92 6.99
CA ALA A 405 -8.17 14.44 6.53
C ALA A 405 -7.36 13.39 5.76
N SER A 406 -7.46 12.13 6.17
CA SER A 406 -6.84 10.98 5.49
C SER A 406 -7.43 9.67 5.98
N SER A 407 -7.32 8.61 5.20
CA SER A 407 -7.74 7.25 5.57
C SER A 407 -6.66 6.22 5.21
N SER A 408 -6.58 5.16 6.02
CA SER A 408 -5.88 3.92 5.71
C SER A 408 -6.86 2.74 5.86
N PRO A 409 -6.49 1.49 5.51
CA PRO A 409 -7.34 0.34 5.79
C PRO A 409 -7.65 0.13 7.28
N TYR A 410 -6.85 0.69 8.18
CA TYR A 410 -6.93 0.43 9.63
C TYR A 410 -7.53 1.60 10.42
N TYR A 411 -7.27 2.84 9.99
CA TYR A 411 -7.70 4.02 10.72
C TYR A 411 -8.13 5.15 9.79
N GLU A 412 -8.88 6.08 10.35
CA GLU A 412 -9.22 7.35 9.74
C GLU A 412 -8.66 8.49 10.59
N ARG A 413 -8.26 9.55 9.91
CA ARG A 413 -7.83 10.80 10.55
C ARG A 413 -8.88 11.85 10.29
N LEU A 414 -9.50 12.36 11.34
CA LEU A 414 -10.59 13.32 11.25
C LEU A 414 -10.14 14.67 11.78
N LYS A 415 -10.48 15.75 11.06
CA LYS A 415 -10.47 17.10 11.65
C LYS A 415 -11.58 17.18 12.68
N VAL A 416 -11.32 17.90 13.76
CA VAL A 416 -12.24 18.01 14.88
C VAL A 416 -12.50 19.47 15.24
N ARG A 417 -13.71 19.72 15.75
CA ARG A 417 -14.11 21.00 16.34
C ARG A 417 -14.54 20.78 17.78
N TYR A 418 -14.06 21.65 18.68
CA TYR A 418 -14.52 21.73 20.06
C TYR A 418 -15.80 22.55 20.13
N LYS A 419 -16.75 22.08 20.94
CA LYS A 419 -17.95 22.82 21.30
C LYS A 419 -17.83 23.41 22.70
#